data_AF-A0A367LUT8-F1
#
_entry.id   AF-A0A367LUT8-F1
#
_cell.length_a   1.000
_cell.length_b   1.000
_cell.length_c   1.000
_cell.angle_alpha   90.00
_cell.angle_beta   90.00
_cell.angle_gamma   90.00
#
_symmetry.space_group_name_H-M   'P 1'
#
loop_
_entity.id
_entity.type
_entity.pdbx_description
1 polymer ?
#
loop_
_entity_poly.entity_id
_entity_poly.type
_entity_poly.pdbx_seq_one_letter_code
_entity_poly.pdbx_strand_id
1 'polypeptide(L)'
;SFIDRVGITQEVLALLGGRNLNLDAVEMVPPNVYIDAPTLSPEVLEELRAALLGIRGVQAMTVVDILPGQRRRLQLDALLAAMA
;
A
#
# COMPACT_ATOMS: atom_id res chain seq x y z
N SER A 1 0.31 0.73 21.82
CA SER A 1 -1.00 1.20 21.33
C SER A 1 -0.82 1.67 19.91
N PHE A 2 -1.70 1.29 18.98
CA PHE A 2 -1.72 1.83 17.62
C PHE A 2 -2.08 3.32 17.68
N ILE A 3 -1.33 4.17 16.98
CA ILE A 3 -1.56 5.62 16.96
C ILE A 3 -1.81 6.00 15.50
N ASP A 4 -3.09 6.06 15.12
CA ASP A 4 -3.53 6.67 13.87
C ASP A 4 -3.49 8.19 14.03
N ARG A 5 -2.27 8.72 13.96
CA ARG A 5 -2.06 10.16 14.03
C ARG A 5 -2.40 10.78 12.68
N VAL A 6 -3.10 11.90 12.73
CA VAL A 6 -3.26 12.78 11.57
C VAL A 6 -1.86 13.08 10.99
N GLY A 7 -1.69 12.81 9.71
CA GLY A 7 -0.43 13.04 8.98
C GLY A 7 0.44 11.81 8.72
N ILE A 8 0.16 10.63 9.31
CA ILE A 8 0.99 9.44 9.06
C ILE A 8 0.96 9.02 7.58
N THR A 9 -0.21 9.07 6.96
CA THR A 9 -0.39 8.81 5.52
C THR A 9 0.41 9.79 4.67
N GLN A 10 0.49 11.07 5.06
CA GLN A 10 1.26 12.06 4.33
C GLN A 10 2.77 11.77 4.43
N GLU A 11 3.26 11.38 5.61
CA GLU A 11 4.68 11.04 5.78
C GLU A 11 5.08 9.80 4.97
N VAL A 12 4.21 8.78 4.93
CA VAL A 12 4.40 7.61 4.06
C VAL A 12 4.45 8.04 2.59
N LEU A 13 3.49 8.84 2.13
CA LEU A 13 3.45 9.33 0.74
C LEU A 13 4.66 10.22 0.40
N ALA A 14 5.09 11.08 1.32
CA ALA A 14 6.24 11.94 1.13
C ALA A 14 7.55 11.13 1.01
N LEU A 15 7.69 10.04 1.77
CA LEU A 15 8.82 9.13 1.68
C LEU A 15 8.87 8.44 0.30
N LEU A 16 7.72 8.01 -0.20
CA LEU A 16 7.60 7.38 -1.53
C LEU A 16 7.89 8.38 -2.65
N GLY A 17 7.29 9.58 -2.57
CA GLY A 17 7.46 10.65 -3.55
C GLY A 17 8.88 11.23 -3.56
N GLY A 18 9.53 11.35 -2.40
CA GLY A 18 10.90 11.84 -2.28
C GLY A 18 11.96 10.91 -2.93
N ARG A 19 11.61 9.64 -3.16
CA ARG A 19 12.43 8.67 -3.88
C ARG A 19 12.07 8.54 -5.36
N ASN A 20 11.15 9.37 -5.86
CA ASN A 20 10.69 9.39 -7.24
C ASN A 20 10.25 8.01 -7.76
N LEU A 21 9.63 7.22 -6.88
CA LEU A 21 9.13 5.89 -7.20
C LEU A 21 7.87 6.00 -8.06
N ASN A 22 7.79 5.21 -9.13
CA ASN A 22 6.57 5.09 -9.91
C ASN A 22 5.59 4.20 -9.14
N LEU A 23 4.46 4.79 -8.75
CA LEU A 23 3.35 4.09 -8.09
C LEU A 23 2.18 4.05 -9.08
N ASP A 24 1.64 2.87 -9.34
CA ASP A 24 0.50 2.70 -10.24
C ASP A 24 -0.81 2.99 -9.52
N ALA A 25 -0.89 2.66 -8.22
CA ALA A 25 -2.04 2.95 -7.39
C ALA A 25 -1.67 3.08 -5.91
N VAL A 26 -2.46 3.87 -5.18
CA VAL A 26 -2.43 3.94 -3.71
C VAL A 26 -3.85 3.85 -3.18
N GLU A 27 -4.09 2.89 -2.29
CA GLU A 27 -5.37 2.72 -1.61
C GLU A 27 -5.22 2.92 -0.11
N MET A 28 -6.13 3.69 0.47
CA MET A 28 -6.18 3.92 1.90
C MET A 28 -7.39 3.18 2.47
N VAL A 29 -7.13 2.19 3.33
CA VAL A 29 -8.15 1.42 4.05
C VAL A 29 -7.73 1.37 5.52
N PRO A 30 -8.21 2.28 6.38
CA PRO A 30 -7.71 2.42 7.74
C PRO A 30 -7.75 1.07 8.48
N PRO A 31 -6.66 0.67 9.17
CA PRO A 31 -5.43 1.43 9.46
C PRO A 31 -4.31 1.31 8.41
N ASN A 32 -4.57 0.72 7.24
CA ASN A 32 -3.54 0.32 6.27
C ASN A 32 -3.51 1.23 5.05
N VAL A 33 -2.31 1.37 4.48
CA VAL A 33 -2.06 1.96 3.16
C VAL A 33 -1.53 0.86 2.27
N TYR A 34 -2.16 0.67 1.12
CA TYR A 34 -1.74 -0.27 0.10
C TYR A 34 -1.18 0.49 -1.09
N ILE A 35 -0.08 0.01 -1.63
CA ILE A 35 0.66 0.66 -2.71
C ILE A 35 0.92 -0.39 -3.76
N ASP A 36 0.55 -0.08 -5.00
CA ASP A 36 0.93 -0.87 -6.17
C ASP A 36 2.10 -0.17 -6.87
N ALA A 37 3.19 -0.92 -7.02
CA ALA A 37 4.42 -0.39 -7.55
C ALA A 37 5.24 -1.54 -8.19
N PRO A 38 4.79 -2.05 -9.35
CA PRO A 38 5.32 -3.26 -9.97
C PRO A 38 6.75 -3.10 -10.51
N THR A 39 7.21 -1.86 -10.66
CA THR A 39 8.56 -1.55 -11.15
C THR A 39 9.62 -1.46 -10.05
N LEU A 40 9.27 -1.71 -8.78
CA LEU A 40 10.24 -1.70 -7.69
C LEU A 40 11.14 -2.94 -7.73
N SER A 41 12.45 -2.71 -7.62
CA SER A 41 13.40 -3.80 -7.44
C SER A 41 13.36 -4.33 -6.00
N PRO A 42 13.76 -5.60 -5.77
CA PRO A 42 13.83 -6.17 -4.42
C PRO A 42 14.72 -5.37 -3.46
N GLU A 43 15.81 -4.78 -3.94
CA GLU A 43 16.74 -3.99 -3.13
C GLU A 43 16.06 -2.71 -2.63
N VAL A 44 15.37 -1.99 -3.52
CA VAL A 44 14.64 -0.77 -3.19
C VAL A 44 13.47 -1.08 -2.25
N LEU A 45 12.84 -2.25 -2.39
CA LEU A 45 11.77 -2.70 -1.49
C LEU A 45 12.28 -2.88 -0.05
N GLU A 46 13.45 -3.47 0.14
CA GLU A 46 14.04 -3.65 1.48
C GLU A 46 14.51 -2.31 2.08
N GLU A 47 15.06 -1.39 1.26
CA GLU A 47 15.35 -0.03 1.71
C GLU A 47 14.09 0.75 2.09
N LEU A 48 12.98 0.53 1.37
CA LEU A 48 11.69 1.12 1.66
C LEU A 48 11.12 0.55 2.96
N ARG A 49 11.22 -0.77 3.16
CA ARG A 49 10.84 -1.44 4.40
C ARG A 49 11.52 -0.80 5.61
N ALA A 50 12.85 -0.67 5.56
CA ALA A 50 13.61 -0.09 6.65
C ALA A 50 13.20 1.37 6.92
N ALA A 51 13.00 2.16 5.87
CA ALA A 51 12.62 3.57 5.99
C ALA A 51 11.20 3.76 6.53
N LEU A 52 10.23 2.94 6.07
CA LEU A 52 8.84 2.98 6.54
C LEU A 52 8.74 2.53 8.01
N LEU A 53 9.47 1.49 8.41
CA LEU A 53 9.53 1.05 9.82
C LEU A 53 10.17 2.10 10.74
N GLY A 54 10.92 3.06 10.20
CA GLY A 54 11.43 4.22 10.93
C GLY A 54 10.35 5.28 11.24
N ILE A 55 9.21 5.27 10.55
CA ILE A 55 8.12 6.22 10.78
C ILE A 55 7.36 5.83 12.04
N ARG A 56 7.29 6.75 13.01
CA ARG A 56 6.49 6.57 14.22
C ARG A 56 5.02 6.31 13.88
N GLY A 57 4.56 5.10 14.23
CA GLY A 57 3.19 4.62 14.01
C GLY A 57 3.08 3.51 12.97
N VAL A 58 4.10 3.31 12.14
CA VAL A 58 4.16 2.15 11.23
C VAL A 58 4.62 0.93 12.03
N GLN A 59 3.80 -0.13 12.02
CA GLN A 59 4.08 -1.35 12.79
C GLN A 59 4.70 -2.45 11.94
N ALA A 60 4.29 -2.54 10.67
CA ALA A 60 4.74 -3.57 9.76
C ALA A 60 4.61 -3.09 8.31
N MET A 61 5.38 -3.72 7.42
CA MET A 61 5.21 -3.64 5.97
C MET A 61 5.14 -5.07 5.44
N THR A 62 4.12 -5.38 4.65
CA THR A 62 3.95 -6.71 4.05
C THR A 62 3.70 -6.58 2.55
N VAL A 63 4.22 -7.52 1.78
CA VAL A 63 3.91 -7.63 0.35
C VAL A 63 2.60 -8.38 0.23
N VAL A 64 1.70 -7.86 -0.60
CA VAL A 64 0.40 -8.48 -0.89
C VAL A 64 0.30 -8.70 -2.40
N ASP A 65 -0.36 -9.79 -2.79
CA ASP A 65 -0.48 -10.15 -4.21
C ASP A 65 -1.49 -9.28 -4.97
N ILE A 66 -2.46 -8.68 -4.26
CA ILE A 66 -3.55 -7.93 -4.88
C ILE A 66 -4.04 -6.81 -3.97
N LEU A 67 -4.37 -5.66 -4.55
CA LEU A 67 -4.98 -4.55 -3.82
C LEU A 67 -6.42 -4.86 -3.40
N PRO A 68 -6.90 -4.30 -2.28
CA PRO A 68 -8.30 -4.46 -1.83
C PRO A 68 -9.33 -4.07 -2.90
N GLY A 69 -9.13 -2.96 -3.61
CA GLY A 69 -10.01 -2.50 -4.67
C GLY A 69 -10.05 -3.44 -5.87
N GLN A 70 -8.89 -3.97 -6.27
CA GLN A 70 -8.79 -5.00 -7.32
C GLN A 70 -9.50 -6.29 -6.89
N ARG A 71 -9.28 -6.76 -5.66
CA ARG A 71 -9.96 -7.95 -5.12
C ARG A 71 -11.48 -7.80 -5.14
N ARG A 72 -11.99 -6.65 -4.70
CA ARG A 72 -13.43 -6.37 -4.70
C ARG A 72 -14.01 -6.37 -6.11
N ARG A 73 -13.27 -5.83 -7.09
CA ARG A 73 -13.69 -5.83 -8.49
C ARG A 73 -13.81 -7.25 -9.05
N LEU A 74 -12.78 -8.08 -8.84
CA LEU A 74 -12.81 -9.49 -9.26
C LEU A 74 -13.97 -10.26 -8.63
N GLN A 75 -14.27 -10.00 -7.35
CA GLN A 75 -15.43 -10.61 -6.69
C GLN A 75 -16.75 -10.19 -7.32
N LEU A 76 -16.92 -8.90 -7.64
CA LEU A 76 -18.12 -8.40 -8.30
C LEU A 76 -18.28 -8.96 -9.71
N ASP A 77 -17.19 -9.02 -10.49
CA ASP A 77 -17.19 -9.58 -11.84
C ASP A 77 -17.60 -11.06 -11.82
N ALA A 78 -17.10 -11.84 -10.85
CA ALA A 78 -17.48 -13.24 -10.67
C ALA A 78 -18.96 -13.41 -10.29
N LEU A 79 -19.48 -12.55 -9.42
CA LEU A 79 -20.90 -12.56 -9.05
C LEU A 79 -21.79 -12.23 -10.24
N LEU A 80 -21.43 -11.23 -11.04
CA LEU A 80 -22.17 -10.85 -12.25
C LEU A 80 -22.14 -11.96 -13.30
N ALA A 81 -20.98 -12.60 -13.52
CA ALA A 81 -20.84 -13.70 -14.45
C ALA A 81 -21.67 -14.93 -14.05
N ALA A 82 -21.87 -15.17 -12.75
CA ALA A 82 -22.68 -16.28 -12.25
C ALA A 82 -24.20 -16.04 -12.36
N MET A 83 -24.63 -14.80 -12.62
CA MET A 83 -26.04 -14.44 -12.82
C MET A 83 -26.47 -14.39 -14.29
N ALA A 84 -25.51 -14.53 -15.22
CA ALA A 84 -25.75 -14.65 -16.65
C ALA A 84 -26.02 -16.10 -17.05
#